data_AF-A0A1H2CID7-F1
#
_entry.id   AF-A0A1H2CID7-F1
#
_cell.length_a   1.000
_cell.length_b   1.000
_cell.length_c   1.000
_cell.angle_alpha   90.00
_cell.angle_beta   90.00
_cell.angle_gamma   90.00
#
_symmetry.space_group_name_H-M   'P 1'
#
loop_
_entity.id
_entity.type
_entity.pdbx_description
1 polymer ?
#
loop_
_entity_poly.entity_id
_entity_poly.type
_entity_poly.pdbx_seq_one_letter_code
_entity_poly.pdbx_strand_id
1 'polypeptide(L)'
;MLNTKRSRVRALAGIGMAAVVAGIGTVTFNASAAETAPVAPAAVGADARAVSIPGIAAAIKPPKGSRPIGAYVVTDGTQNYTCVVAAGAATGGYTAGSTPEAQLVGTGGRIHHFGGPSWQSLRDKSLVTATKTAAVDKAGTIPELLLTINSHTGTGILGKADFISRLRTSGGVAPAGTCTAGQVVKVKYGAVYVFWDAPAAA
;
A
#
# COMPACT_ATOMS: atom_id res chain seq x y z
N MET A 1 49.66 0.16 -44.02
CA MET A 1 48.70 0.70 -45.00
C MET A 1 47.57 1.37 -44.25
N LEU A 2 47.65 2.70 -44.11
CA LEU A 2 46.58 3.54 -43.55
C LEU A 2 45.47 3.69 -44.60
N ASN A 3 44.20 3.66 -44.19
CA ASN A 3 43.23 4.57 -44.79
C ASN A 3 42.13 4.98 -43.82
N THR A 4 42.30 6.19 -43.29
CA THR A 4 41.39 7.00 -42.49
C THR A 4 40.46 7.77 -43.44
N LYS A 5 39.16 7.91 -43.12
CA LYS A 5 38.40 9.10 -43.55
C LYS A 5 37.55 9.66 -42.42
N ARG A 6 37.96 10.84 -41.95
CA ARG A 6 37.16 11.82 -41.21
C ARG A 6 36.64 12.86 -42.20
N SER A 7 35.43 13.38 -42.00
CA SER A 7 35.01 14.75 -42.38
C SER A 7 33.68 15.05 -41.67
N ARG A 8 33.49 16.03 -40.77
CA ARG A 8 33.54 17.51 -40.92
C ARG A 8 32.67 17.98 -42.11
N VAL A 9 31.71 18.92 -42.05
CA VAL A 9 31.46 20.05 -41.13
C VAL A 9 30.21 20.83 -41.63
N ARG A 10 29.56 21.59 -40.72
CA ARG A 10 28.80 22.87 -40.85
C ARG A 10 27.38 22.96 -41.45
N ALA A 11 26.66 23.88 -40.79
CA ALA A 11 25.31 24.39 -40.99
C ALA A 11 25.18 25.52 -42.03
N LEU A 12 23.92 25.82 -42.36
CA LEU A 12 23.25 27.14 -42.53
C LEU A 12 22.59 27.44 -43.89
N ALA A 13 21.38 28.02 -43.75
CA ALA A 13 20.59 28.84 -44.69
C ALA A 13 20.05 28.11 -45.94
N GLY A 14 18.80 28.27 -46.41
CA GLY A 14 17.77 29.30 -46.25
C GLY A 14 17.14 29.53 -47.64
N ILE A 15 15.90 30.04 -47.68
CA ILE A 15 15.14 30.57 -48.84
C ILE A 15 14.19 29.58 -49.57
N GLY A 16 12.90 29.98 -49.68
CA GLY A 16 12.01 29.53 -50.77
C GLY A 16 10.52 29.44 -50.44
N MET A 17 9.76 30.53 -50.60
CA MET A 17 8.30 30.64 -50.54
C MET A 17 7.57 29.91 -51.70
N ALA A 18 6.43 29.28 -51.43
CA ALA A 18 5.21 29.23 -52.29
C ALA A 18 4.11 28.45 -51.52
N ALA A 19 3.17 29.11 -50.84
CA ALA A 19 1.86 29.56 -51.36
C ALA A 19 0.92 28.41 -51.80
N VAL A 20 -0.02 28.03 -50.92
CA VAL A 20 -1.37 27.60 -51.33
C VAL A 20 -2.38 28.16 -50.32
N VAL A 21 -3.23 29.04 -50.84
CA VAL A 21 -4.41 29.62 -50.20
C VAL A 21 -5.63 28.84 -50.66
N ALA A 22 -6.45 28.34 -49.74
CA ALA A 22 -7.89 28.08 -49.86
C ALA A 22 -8.35 27.54 -48.49
N GLY A 23 -8.96 28.33 -47.62
CA GLY A 23 -10.36 28.73 -47.70
C GLY A 23 -10.95 28.55 -46.30
N ILE A 24 -10.81 29.56 -45.45
CA ILE A 24 -11.29 29.54 -44.07
C ILE A 24 -12.70 30.15 -44.07
N GLY A 25 -13.72 29.31 -43.84
CA GLY A 25 -15.04 29.79 -43.47
C GLY A 25 -14.95 30.50 -42.13
N THR A 26 -15.37 31.76 -42.08
CA THR A 26 -15.41 32.57 -40.86
C THR A 26 -16.44 32.00 -39.90
N VAL A 27 -15.99 31.31 -38.85
CA VAL A 27 -16.80 31.11 -37.64
C VAL A 27 -16.36 32.18 -36.65
N THR A 28 -17.20 33.20 -36.50
CA THR A 28 -17.05 34.22 -35.47
C THR A 28 -17.24 33.58 -34.09
N PHE A 29 -16.16 33.38 -33.35
CA PHE A 29 -16.23 33.19 -31.92
C PHE A 29 -16.08 34.56 -31.26
N ASN A 30 -17.17 35.03 -30.63
CA ASN A 30 -17.11 36.17 -29.72
C ASN A 30 -16.14 35.85 -28.58
N ALA A 31 -14.95 36.44 -28.61
CA ALA A 31 -14.04 36.45 -27.48
C ALA A 31 -14.53 37.51 -26.47
N SER A 32 -15.32 37.09 -25.48
CA SER A 32 -15.48 37.89 -24.27
C SER A 32 -14.24 37.69 -23.40
N ALA A 33 -13.39 38.71 -23.37
CA ALA A 33 -12.34 38.84 -22.35
C ALA A 33 -13.01 39.11 -21.00
N ALA A 34 -13.28 38.06 -20.24
CA ALA A 34 -13.56 38.17 -18.81
C ALA A 34 -12.24 38.00 -18.06
N GLU A 35 -11.85 39.06 -17.35
CA GLU A 35 -10.65 39.13 -16.52
C GLU A 35 -10.59 37.96 -15.53
N THR A 36 -9.58 37.10 -15.67
CA THR A 36 -9.27 36.09 -14.66
C THR A 36 -8.62 36.76 -13.46
N ALA A 37 -9.39 37.01 -12.41
CA ALA A 37 -8.85 37.41 -11.11
C ALA A 37 -7.94 36.29 -10.56
N PRO A 38 -6.82 36.63 -9.87
CA PRO A 38 -5.95 35.64 -9.28
C PRO A 38 -6.65 34.92 -8.13
N VAL A 39 -6.85 33.61 -8.27
CA VAL A 39 -7.27 32.75 -7.16
C VAL A 39 -6.10 32.61 -6.21
N ALA A 40 -6.20 33.22 -5.02
CA ALA A 40 -5.24 32.99 -3.95
C ALA A 40 -5.21 31.49 -3.58
N PRO A 41 -4.04 30.90 -3.27
CA PRO A 41 -3.98 29.52 -2.83
C PRO A 41 -4.81 29.38 -1.55
N ALA A 42 -5.80 28.50 -1.57
CA ALA A 42 -6.55 28.17 -0.36
C ALA A 42 -5.58 27.64 0.69
N ALA A 43 -5.49 28.33 1.82
CA ALA A 43 -4.77 27.83 2.98
C ALA A 43 -5.38 26.49 3.39
N VAL A 44 -4.61 25.41 3.26
CA VAL A 44 -4.97 24.12 3.83
C VAL A 44 -4.86 24.28 5.34
N GLY A 45 -5.99 24.52 6.01
CA GLY A 45 -6.06 24.56 7.46
C GLY A 45 -5.52 23.26 8.06
N ALA A 46 -4.86 23.36 9.22
CA ALA A 46 -4.24 22.25 9.95
C ALA A 46 -5.23 21.19 10.49
N ASP A 47 -6.47 21.21 10.03
CA ASP A 47 -7.50 20.24 10.39
C ASP A 47 -7.42 19.01 9.50
N ALA A 48 -6.36 18.23 9.74
CA ALA A 48 -6.39 16.81 9.44
C ALA A 48 -7.59 16.22 10.19
N ARG A 49 -8.74 16.10 9.51
CA ARG A 49 -9.94 15.44 10.04
C ARG A 49 -9.47 14.13 10.68
N ALA A 50 -9.60 14.03 12.00
CA ALA A 50 -9.36 12.79 12.70
C ALA A 50 -10.26 11.74 12.04
N VAL A 51 -9.67 10.83 11.27
CA VAL A 51 -10.39 9.66 10.77
C VAL A 51 -10.67 8.83 12.01
N SER A 52 -11.80 9.07 12.66
CA SER A 52 -12.34 8.11 13.59
C SER A 52 -12.67 6.87 12.76
N ILE A 53 -12.06 5.74 13.11
CA ILE A 53 -12.40 4.44 12.53
C ILE A 53 -13.40 3.83 13.51
N PRO A 54 -14.71 4.11 13.39
CA PRO A 54 -15.69 3.45 14.23
C PRO A 54 -15.61 1.93 14.02
N GLY A 55 -15.71 1.18 15.13
CA GLY A 55 -15.84 -0.27 15.10
C GLY A 55 -14.59 -1.09 15.50
N ILE A 56 -13.53 -0.48 16.03
CA ILE A 56 -12.42 -1.27 16.60
C ILE A 56 -12.80 -1.79 18.00
N ALA A 57 -12.81 -3.12 18.17
CA ALA A 57 -13.11 -3.76 19.44
C ALA A 57 -12.14 -3.32 20.54
N ALA A 58 -12.65 -3.16 21.77
CA ALA A 58 -11.87 -2.59 22.88
C ALA A 58 -10.53 -3.31 23.14
N ALA A 59 -10.51 -4.64 23.00
CA ALA A 59 -9.33 -5.48 23.22
C ALA A 59 -8.20 -5.26 22.21
N ILE A 60 -8.47 -4.67 21.05
CA ILE A 60 -7.50 -4.44 19.96
C ILE A 60 -7.42 -2.96 19.57
N LYS A 61 -7.85 -2.06 20.45
CA LYS A 61 -7.65 -0.62 20.23
C LYS A 61 -6.18 -0.28 20.38
N PRO A 62 -5.61 0.56 19.49
CA PRO A 62 -4.29 1.13 19.74
C PRO A 62 -4.32 2.00 21.02
N PRO A 63 -3.16 2.31 21.62
CA PRO A 63 -3.09 3.17 22.79
C PRO A 63 -3.89 4.47 22.64
N LYS A 64 -4.52 4.91 23.73
CA LYS A 64 -5.33 6.13 23.74
C LYS A 64 -4.46 7.32 23.30
N GLY A 65 -4.90 8.03 22.26
CA GLY A 65 -4.17 9.17 21.72
C GLY A 65 -3.37 8.86 20.45
N SER A 66 -3.24 7.59 20.06
CA SER A 66 -2.65 7.21 18.78
C SER A 66 -3.38 7.85 17.59
N ARG A 67 -2.62 8.30 16.59
CA ARG A 67 -3.15 9.02 15.41
C ARG A 67 -3.00 8.17 14.16
N PRO A 68 -4.06 7.96 13.35
CA PRO A 68 -3.94 7.19 12.13
C PRO A 68 -3.08 7.96 11.11
N ILE A 69 -2.08 7.30 10.54
CA ILE A 69 -1.19 7.85 9.51
C ILE A 69 -1.42 7.24 8.13
N GLY A 70 -2.18 6.14 8.06
CA GLY A 70 -2.63 5.59 6.79
C GLY A 70 -3.55 4.38 6.96
N ALA A 71 -4.40 4.18 5.96
CA ALA A 71 -5.28 3.03 5.88
C ALA A 71 -5.18 2.38 4.50
N TYR A 72 -5.10 1.05 4.48
CA TYR A 72 -4.82 0.26 3.29
C TYR A 72 -5.69 -0.99 3.25
N VAL A 73 -6.27 -1.29 2.10
CA VAL A 73 -7.10 -2.47 1.87
C VAL A 73 -6.28 -3.52 1.12
N VAL A 74 -6.41 -4.78 1.53
CA VAL A 74 -5.85 -5.92 0.79
C VAL A 74 -6.61 -6.08 -0.52
N THR A 75 -5.91 -5.98 -1.66
CA THR A 75 -6.47 -6.21 -3.00
C THR A 75 -6.17 -7.60 -3.54
N ASP A 76 -5.06 -8.18 -3.09
CA ASP A 76 -4.69 -9.58 -3.32
C ASP A 76 -3.94 -10.06 -2.08
N GLY A 77 -4.35 -11.16 -1.46
CA GLY A 77 -3.72 -11.64 -0.24
C GLY A 77 -3.98 -13.11 0.03
N THR A 78 -2.95 -13.81 0.51
CA THR A 78 -3.04 -15.20 0.97
C THR A 78 -2.41 -15.38 2.35
N GLN A 79 -2.99 -16.28 3.13
CA GLN A 79 -2.34 -16.94 4.25
C GLN A 79 -1.77 -18.26 3.75
N ASN A 80 -0.46 -18.42 3.86
CA ASN A 80 0.23 -19.59 3.37
C ASN A 80 0.44 -20.53 4.55
N TYR A 81 -0.20 -21.69 4.49
CA TYR A 81 -0.14 -22.72 5.52
C TYR A 81 0.75 -23.86 5.06
N THR A 82 1.72 -24.24 5.89
CA THR A 82 2.56 -25.41 5.67
C THR A 82 2.02 -26.57 6.48
N CYS A 83 1.77 -27.69 5.81
CA CYS A 83 1.34 -28.91 6.47
C CYS A 83 2.45 -29.43 7.38
N VAL A 84 2.12 -29.67 8.65
CA VAL A 84 3.06 -30.20 9.64
C VAL A 84 2.56 -31.56 10.15
N VAL A 85 3.48 -32.42 10.53
CA VAL A 85 3.17 -33.64 11.27
C VAL A 85 3.39 -33.33 12.74
N ALA A 86 2.30 -33.27 13.51
CA ALA A 86 2.41 -33.10 14.96
C ALA A 86 3.13 -34.31 15.58
N ALA A 87 3.84 -34.09 16.68
CA ALA A 87 4.51 -35.19 17.38
C ALA A 87 3.49 -36.28 17.76
N GLY A 88 3.75 -37.52 17.35
CA GLY A 88 2.87 -38.66 17.58
C GLY A 88 1.69 -38.80 16.60
N ALA A 89 1.56 -37.92 15.60
CA ALA A 89 0.52 -38.04 14.58
C ALA A 89 0.96 -38.95 13.42
N ALA A 90 0.05 -39.80 12.94
CA ALA A 90 0.27 -40.63 11.75
C ALA A 90 0.07 -39.86 10.42
N THR A 91 -0.62 -38.72 10.46
CA THR A 91 -0.93 -37.89 9.29
C THR A 91 -0.61 -36.43 9.55
N GLY A 92 -0.33 -35.67 8.49
CA GLY A 92 -0.10 -34.24 8.59
C GLY A 92 -1.41 -33.45 8.71
N GLY A 93 -1.32 -32.25 9.27
CA GLY A 93 -2.41 -31.29 9.37
C GLY A 93 -1.92 -29.85 9.24
N TYR A 94 -2.82 -28.94 8.89
CA TYR A 94 -2.57 -27.51 8.96
C TYR A 94 -2.84 -26.99 10.37
N THR A 95 -1.96 -26.14 10.88
CA THR A 95 -2.13 -25.45 12.16
C THR A 95 -2.52 -23.99 11.93
N ALA A 96 -2.83 -23.25 13.00
CA ALA A 96 -3.18 -21.84 12.89
C ALA A 96 -2.01 -20.95 12.39
N GLY A 97 -0.76 -21.43 12.46
CA GLY A 97 0.43 -20.71 11.99
C GLY A 97 0.44 -20.59 10.46
N SER A 98 0.56 -19.37 9.96
CA SER A 98 0.64 -19.05 8.53
C SER A 98 1.65 -17.94 8.25
N THR A 99 2.09 -17.87 6.99
CA THR A 99 2.89 -16.76 6.47
C THR A 99 2.03 -15.90 5.55
N PRO A 100 1.86 -14.59 5.81
CA PRO A 100 1.10 -13.73 4.92
C PRO A 100 1.89 -13.42 3.64
N GLU A 101 1.16 -13.19 2.55
CA GLU A 101 1.64 -12.58 1.31
C GLU A 101 0.49 -11.75 0.74
N ALA A 102 0.66 -10.44 0.59
CA ALA A 102 -0.42 -9.56 0.14
C ALA A 102 0.03 -8.25 -0.50
N GLN A 103 -0.78 -7.78 -1.45
CA GLN A 103 -0.72 -6.45 -2.04
C GLN A 103 -1.85 -5.60 -1.46
N LEU A 104 -1.47 -4.43 -0.93
CA LEU A 104 -2.36 -3.50 -0.28
C LEU A 104 -2.37 -2.17 -1.05
N VAL A 105 -3.53 -1.50 -1.08
CA VAL A 105 -3.71 -0.17 -1.68
C VAL A 105 -4.37 0.77 -0.68
N GLY A 106 -3.87 2.00 -0.56
CA GLY A 106 -4.38 2.95 0.42
C GLY A 106 -3.84 4.36 0.26
N THR A 107 -3.98 5.15 1.33
CA THR A 107 -3.74 6.61 1.34
C THR A 107 -2.33 7.02 0.92
N GLY A 108 -1.32 6.17 1.13
CA GLY A 108 0.08 6.41 0.76
C GLY A 108 0.55 5.68 -0.50
N GLY A 109 -0.34 4.98 -1.21
CA GLY A 109 0.00 4.17 -2.39
C GLY A 109 -0.08 2.66 -2.12
N ARG A 110 0.83 1.89 -2.74
CA ARG A 110 0.86 0.42 -2.66
C ARG A 110 1.84 -0.05 -1.60
N ILE A 111 1.44 -1.05 -0.82
CA ILE A 111 2.26 -1.74 0.17
C ILE A 111 2.30 -3.24 -0.15
N HIS A 112 3.49 -3.83 -0.08
CA HIS A 112 3.66 -5.28 -0.04
C HIS A 112 3.74 -5.75 1.41
N HIS A 113 2.86 -6.67 1.80
CA HIS A 113 2.85 -7.32 3.11
C HIS A 113 3.27 -8.77 2.98
N PHE A 114 4.28 -9.20 3.73
CA PHE A 114 4.86 -10.55 3.64
C PHE A 114 5.30 -11.08 5.00
N GLY A 115 5.92 -12.27 5.03
CA GLY A 115 6.40 -12.94 6.25
C GLY A 115 7.30 -12.07 7.15
N GLY A 116 7.40 -12.44 8.42
CA GLY A 116 8.14 -11.65 9.43
C GLY A 116 7.28 -10.85 10.42
N PRO A 117 5.95 -10.89 10.30
CA PRO A 117 5.21 -10.11 9.30
C PRO A 117 5.82 -8.71 9.03
N SER A 118 5.88 -8.33 7.76
CA SER A 118 6.52 -7.09 7.28
C SER A 118 5.61 -6.31 6.34
N TRP A 119 5.77 -4.98 6.27
CA TRP A 119 5.08 -4.10 5.33
C TRP A 119 6.09 -3.19 4.68
N GLN A 120 6.17 -3.20 3.35
CA GLN A 120 7.05 -2.34 2.57
C GLN A 120 6.25 -1.47 1.60
N SER A 121 6.47 -0.17 1.68
CA SER A 121 5.99 0.80 0.69
C SER A 121 6.67 0.56 -0.65
N LEU A 122 5.90 0.38 -1.71
CA LEU A 122 6.47 0.22 -3.05
C LEU A 122 7.01 1.53 -3.63
N ARG A 123 6.54 2.67 -3.10
CA ARG A 123 6.86 4.03 -3.57
C ARG A 123 8.18 4.54 -3.03
N ASP A 124 8.38 4.48 -1.72
CA ASP A 124 9.54 5.08 -1.02
C ASP A 124 10.40 4.04 -0.29
N LYS A 125 10.06 2.76 -0.42
CA LYS A 125 10.78 1.62 0.17
C LYS A 125 10.86 1.62 1.70
N SER A 126 10.11 2.51 2.38
CA SER A 126 9.96 2.43 3.82
C SER A 126 9.38 1.07 4.20
N LEU A 127 9.95 0.44 5.23
CA LEU A 127 9.59 -0.90 5.67
C LEU A 127 9.44 -0.91 7.19
N VAL A 128 8.44 -1.64 7.67
CA VAL A 128 8.28 -1.95 9.09
C VAL A 128 8.05 -3.44 9.31
N THR A 129 8.51 -3.95 10.45
CA THR A 129 8.13 -5.27 10.96
C THR A 129 7.32 -5.11 12.24
N ALA A 130 6.45 -6.06 12.58
CA ALA A 130 5.58 -5.93 13.74
C ALA A 130 5.31 -7.26 14.44
N THR A 131 4.97 -7.20 15.72
CA THR A 131 4.55 -8.35 16.52
C THR A 131 3.09 -8.20 16.90
N LYS A 132 2.31 -9.29 16.81
CA LYS A 132 0.94 -9.35 17.33
C LYS A 132 0.95 -9.17 18.85
N THR A 133 0.22 -8.18 19.35
CA THR A 133 0.08 -7.90 20.79
C THR A 133 -1.31 -8.20 21.32
N ALA A 134 -2.34 -8.09 20.49
CA ALA A 134 -3.69 -8.53 20.84
C ALA A 134 -4.44 -9.07 19.62
N ALA A 135 -5.47 -9.88 19.88
CA ALA A 135 -6.33 -10.44 18.85
C ALA A 135 -7.78 -10.52 19.30
N VAL A 136 -8.69 -10.42 18.35
CA VAL A 136 -10.10 -10.79 18.49
C VAL A 136 -10.43 -11.78 17.38
N ASP A 137 -10.89 -12.95 17.77
CA ASP A 137 -11.32 -13.98 16.82
C ASP A 137 -12.62 -13.58 16.14
N LYS A 138 -12.76 -13.99 14.88
CA LYS A 138 -13.94 -13.75 14.08
C LYS A 138 -14.25 -15.00 13.26
N ALA A 139 -15.48 -15.49 13.39
CA ALA A 139 -15.90 -16.73 12.76
C ALA A 139 -15.66 -16.70 11.23
N GLY A 140 -15.09 -17.78 10.69
CA GLY A 140 -14.88 -17.96 9.25
C GLY A 140 -13.76 -17.10 8.65
N THR A 141 -12.93 -16.45 9.46
CA THR A 141 -11.82 -15.61 8.96
C THR A 141 -10.64 -15.61 9.92
N ILE A 142 -9.48 -15.17 9.44
CA ILE A 142 -8.35 -14.83 10.32
C ILE A 142 -8.73 -13.76 11.36
N PRO A 143 -8.07 -13.74 12.54
CA PRO A 143 -8.38 -12.80 13.60
C PRO A 143 -8.11 -11.35 13.21
N GLU A 144 -8.90 -10.44 13.77
CA GLU A 144 -8.55 -9.02 13.83
C GLU A 144 -7.47 -8.81 14.88
N LEU A 145 -6.51 -7.93 14.61
CA LEU A 145 -5.30 -7.80 15.43
C LEU A 145 -5.01 -6.35 15.80
N LEU A 146 -4.38 -6.19 16.96
CA LEU A 146 -3.45 -5.10 17.23
C LEU A 146 -2.02 -5.65 17.14
N LEU A 147 -1.15 -4.92 16.46
CA LEU A 147 0.27 -5.20 16.37
C LEU A 147 1.08 -3.97 16.79
N THR A 148 2.26 -4.22 17.37
CA THR A 148 3.25 -3.20 17.72
C THR A 148 4.43 -3.31 16.78
N ILE A 149 4.92 -2.19 16.25
CA ILE A 149 6.09 -2.16 15.38
C ILE A 149 7.35 -2.55 16.16
N ASN A 150 8.17 -3.41 15.57
CA ASN A 150 9.46 -3.83 16.13
C ASN A 150 10.62 -3.03 15.53
N SER A 151 10.55 -2.71 14.24
CA SER A 151 11.64 -2.04 13.52
C SER A 151 11.12 -1.22 12.36
N HIS A 152 11.92 -0.20 12.01
CA HIS A 152 11.72 0.64 10.84
C HIS A 152 12.94 0.57 9.92
N THR A 153 12.71 0.77 8.64
CA THR A 153 13.74 1.02 7.64
C THR A 153 13.26 2.12 6.71
N GLY A 154 14.11 3.13 6.47
CA GLY A 154 13.75 4.31 5.70
C GLY A 154 12.83 5.29 6.46
N THR A 155 12.66 6.50 5.90
CA THR A 155 11.93 7.62 6.52
C THR A 155 10.63 7.98 5.79
N GLY A 156 10.15 7.08 4.93
CA GLY A 156 8.97 7.27 4.09
C GLY A 156 7.64 7.14 4.85
N ILE A 157 6.57 6.79 4.13
CA ILE A 157 5.20 6.74 4.67
C ILE A 157 5.01 5.85 5.89
N LEU A 158 5.84 4.81 6.07
CA LEU A 158 5.79 3.91 7.23
C LEU A 158 6.72 4.34 8.37
N GLY A 159 7.49 5.42 8.19
CA GLY A 159 8.53 5.84 9.12
C GLY A 159 8.04 6.28 10.50
N LYS A 160 6.74 6.59 10.65
CA LYS A 160 6.11 7.01 11.92
C LYS A 160 5.12 5.98 12.48
N ALA A 161 5.07 4.78 11.93
CA ALA A 161 4.13 3.77 12.43
C ALA A 161 4.65 3.15 13.74
N ASP A 162 3.89 3.23 14.82
CA ASP A 162 4.19 2.52 16.07
C ASP A 162 3.26 1.33 16.30
N PHE A 163 2.05 1.40 15.73
CA PHE A 163 1.06 0.33 15.81
C PHE A 163 0.41 0.06 14.46
N ILE A 164 -0.07 -1.17 14.30
CA ILE A 164 -0.88 -1.58 13.16
C ILE A 164 -2.16 -2.25 13.68
N SER A 165 -3.31 -1.85 13.16
CA SER A 165 -4.54 -2.62 13.33
C SER A 165 -4.83 -3.41 12.06
N ARG A 166 -5.10 -4.72 12.18
CA ARG A 166 -5.69 -5.54 11.12
C ARG A 166 -7.17 -5.72 11.41
N LEU A 167 -8.02 -5.17 10.56
CA LEU A 167 -9.47 -5.04 10.79
C LEU A 167 -10.26 -5.59 9.60
N ARG A 168 -11.55 -5.81 9.79
CA ARG A 168 -12.50 -6.20 8.75
C ARG A 168 -12.03 -7.42 7.96
N THR A 169 -11.53 -8.43 8.68
CA THR A 169 -10.97 -9.62 8.05
C THR A 169 -12.05 -10.45 7.36
N SER A 170 -11.66 -11.13 6.28
CA SER A 170 -12.43 -12.16 5.58
C SER A 170 -11.52 -13.29 5.10
N GLY A 171 -11.98 -14.55 5.18
CA GLY A 171 -11.24 -15.71 4.70
C GLY A 171 -9.90 -15.95 5.42
N GLY A 172 -8.99 -16.67 4.75
CA GLY A 172 -7.65 -16.93 5.24
C GLY A 172 -7.53 -17.97 6.35
N VAL A 173 -8.60 -18.70 6.70
CA VAL A 173 -8.56 -19.74 7.75
C VAL A 173 -7.76 -20.95 7.27
N ALA A 174 -7.03 -21.60 8.18
CA ALA A 174 -6.33 -22.85 7.91
C ALA A 174 -7.30 -23.90 7.34
N PRO A 175 -6.96 -24.61 6.27
CA PRO A 175 -7.78 -25.70 5.77
C PRO A 175 -7.90 -26.80 6.82
N ALA A 176 -9.08 -27.40 6.93
CA ALA A 176 -9.29 -28.61 7.74
C ALA A 176 -8.86 -29.86 6.95
N GLY A 177 -8.64 -30.96 7.67
CA GLY A 177 -8.33 -32.27 7.10
C GLY A 177 -6.85 -32.63 7.12
N THR A 178 -6.57 -33.83 6.62
CA THR A 178 -5.20 -34.35 6.53
C THR A 178 -4.49 -33.80 5.30
N CYS A 179 -3.17 -33.70 5.37
CA CYS A 179 -2.33 -33.24 4.27
C CYS A 179 -0.97 -33.95 4.27
N THR A 180 -0.26 -33.83 3.15
CA THR A 180 1.11 -34.31 3.02
C THR A 180 2.06 -33.32 3.70
N ALA A 181 2.95 -33.81 4.56
CA ALA A 181 3.96 -32.99 5.23
C ALA A 181 4.72 -32.10 4.24
N GLY A 182 4.87 -30.81 4.56
CA GLY A 182 5.52 -29.84 3.67
C GLY A 182 4.64 -29.28 2.54
N GLN A 183 3.45 -29.84 2.30
CA GLN A 183 2.48 -29.27 1.37
C GLN A 183 2.08 -27.86 1.81
N VAL A 184 2.23 -26.89 0.92
CA VAL A 184 1.81 -25.50 1.16
C VAL A 184 0.48 -25.23 0.47
N VAL A 185 -0.48 -24.68 1.21
CA VAL A 185 -1.75 -24.18 0.66
C VAL A 185 -1.84 -22.68 0.88
N LYS A 186 -2.24 -21.95 -0.17
CA LYS A 186 -2.45 -20.51 -0.14
C LYS A 186 -3.95 -20.23 -0.02
N VAL A 187 -4.39 -19.79 1.15
CA VAL A 187 -5.81 -19.47 1.40
C VAL A 187 -6.02 -17.97 1.25
N LYS A 188 -6.91 -17.57 0.34
CA LYS A 188 -7.21 -16.15 0.08
C LYS A 188 -7.80 -15.47 1.32
N TYR A 189 -7.38 -14.23 1.57
CA TYR A 189 -7.93 -13.40 2.64
C TYR A 189 -8.05 -11.94 2.22
N GLY A 190 -8.95 -11.22 2.88
CA GLY A 190 -9.07 -9.76 2.81
C GLY A 190 -8.95 -9.14 4.19
N ALA A 191 -8.48 -7.90 4.25
CA ALA A 191 -8.39 -7.10 5.47
C ALA A 191 -8.23 -5.61 5.16
N VAL A 192 -8.46 -4.77 6.18
CA VAL A 192 -8.05 -3.37 6.22
C VAL A 192 -6.95 -3.23 7.26
N TYR A 193 -5.81 -2.69 6.84
CA TYR A 193 -4.70 -2.34 7.72
C TYR A 193 -4.71 -0.84 8.00
N VAL A 194 -4.61 -0.47 9.27
CA VAL A 194 -4.48 0.92 9.70
C VAL A 194 -3.16 1.06 10.44
N PHE A 195 -2.34 2.01 10.01
CA PHE A 195 -1.08 2.35 10.65
C PHE A 195 -1.28 3.55 11.55
N TRP A 196 -0.71 3.51 12.74
CA TRP A 196 -0.88 4.53 13.77
C TRP A 196 0.47 5.02 14.26
N ASP A 197 0.58 6.33 14.42
CA ASP A 197 1.63 6.99 15.21
C ASP A 197 1.23 6.92 16.69
N ALA A 198 2.21 6.75 17.57
CA ALA A 198 2.00 6.74 19.00
C ALA A 198 1.37 8.06 19.49
N PRO A 199 0.75 8.05 20.69
CA PRO A 199 0.35 9.30 21.33
C PRO A 199 1.58 10.21 21.47
N ALA A 200 1.40 11.52 21.25
CA ALA A 200 2.44 12.49 21.60
C ALA A 200 2.80 12.31 23.09
N ALA A 201 4.10 12.34 23.39
CA ALA A 201 4.55 12.38 24.78
C ALA A 201 3.91 13.60 25.47
N ALA A 202 3.35 13.37 26.66
CA ALA A 202 2.77 14.42 27.48
C ALA A 202 3.85 15.32 28.08
#